data_AF-A0A528D6R2-F1
#
_entry.id   AF-A0A528D6R2-F1
#
_cell.length_a   1.000
_cell.length_b   1.000
_cell.length_c   1.000
_cell.angle_alpha   90.00
_cell.angle_beta   90.00
_cell.angle_gamma   90.00
#
_symmetry.space_group_name_H-M   'P 1'
#
loop_
_entity.id
_entity.type
_entity.pdbx_description
1 polymer ?
#
loop_
_entity_poly.entity_id
_entity_poly.type
_entity_poly.pdbx_seq_one_letter_code
_entity_poly.pdbx_strand_id
1 'polypeptide(L)'
;PITLVILAVLFAVQRFGTGRVASVFGPVTALWFLAIGIAGLVHIHDDPSVLLAINPYYAVVYLAEAKTGAFLTVGAVFLAVTGAEALYVDLGHFGRRPIVLAWFWIVFPCLLLSYFGQGAFVLAHGGVPDNPFFQMLPDWALIPMVGLATAATVIASQAVISGAFSLTRQAVQLNLLPRIEVQHTSEMQLGQI
;
A
#
# COMPACT_ATOMS: atom_id res chain seq x y z
N PRO A 1 5.96 22.21 -5.95
CA PRO A 1 5.80 22.33 -7.43
C PRO A 1 5.62 20.96 -8.11
N ILE A 2 6.51 19.99 -7.85
CA ILE A 2 6.44 18.65 -8.47
C ILE A 2 5.20 17.87 -8.05
N THR A 3 4.82 17.91 -6.76
CA THR A 3 3.59 17.26 -6.26
C THR A 3 2.32 17.77 -6.96
N LEU A 4 2.24 19.08 -7.24
CA LEU A 4 1.10 19.67 -7.96
C LEU A 4 1.03 19.17 -9.41
N VAL A 5 2.17 18.99 -10.06
CA VAL A 5 2.24 18.41 -11.42
C VAL A 5 1.80 16.95 -11.40
N ILE A 6 2.25 16.16 -10.43
CA ILE A 6 1.82 14.76 -10.27
C ILE A 6 0.30 14.69 -10.08
N LEU A 7 -0.26 15.50 -9.18
CA LEU A 7 -1.71 15.56 -8.96
C LEU A 7 -2.46 16.01 -10.22
N ALA A 8 -1.99 17.04 -10.92
CA ALA A 8 -2.61 17.52 -12.15
C ALA A 8 -2.63 16.45 -13.25
N VAL A 9 -1.52 15.73 -13.44
CA VAL A 9 -1.44 14.60 -14.40
C VAL A 9 -2.38 13.47 -13.97
N LEU A 10 -2.43 13.16 -12.68
CA LEU A 10 -3.30 12.14 -12.12
C LEU A 10 -4.77 12.43 -12.42
N PHE A 11 -5.25 13.63 -12.05
CA PHE A 11 -6.63 14.07 -12.33
C PHE A 11 -6.90 14.22 -13.83
N ALA A 12 -5.90 14.59 -14.64
CA ALA A 12 -6.05 14.65 -16.08
C ALA A 12 -6.22 13.27 -16.72
N VAL A 13 -5.60 12.21 -16.18
CA VAL A 13 -5.76 10.83 -16.66
C VAL A 13 -7.11 10.23 -16.24
N GLN A 14 -7.69 10.68 -15.12
CA GLN A 14 -9.02 10.23 -14.65
C GLN A 14 -10.15 10.51 -15.64
N ARG A 15 -10.03 11.55 -16.49
CA ARG A 15 -11.05 11.90 -17.51
C ARG A 15 -11.29 10.81 -18.56
N PHE A 16 -10.38 9.84 -18.69
CA PHE A 16 -10.43 8.80 -19.74
C PHE A 16 -11.23 7.55 -19.33
N GLY A 17 -11.90 7.57 -18.16
CA GLY A 17 -12.83 6.53 -17.73
C GLY A 17 -12.18 5.46 -16.86
N THR A 18 -12.77 5.23 -15.69
CA THR A 18 -12.31 4.29 -14.65
C THR A 18 -12.23 2.85 -15.13
N GLY A 19 -13.08 2.43 -16.08
CA GLY A 19 -13.11 1.06 -16.62
C GLY A 19 -11.85 0.63 -17.40
N ARG A 20 -11.31 1.49 -18.27
CA ARG A 20 -10.10 1.16 -19.07
C ARG A 20 -8.81 1.38 -18.27
N VAL A 21 -8.88 2.22 -17.25
CA VAL A 21 -7.77 2.51 -16.34
C VAL A 21 -7.61 1.42 -15.26
N ALA A 22 -8.73 0.86 -14.76
CA ALA A 22 -8.72 -0.20 -13.75
C ALA A 22 -8.04 -1.50 -14.22
N SER A 23 -8.06 -1.82 -15.52
CA SER A 23 -7.38 -3.00 -16.06
C SER A 23 -5.86 -2.91 -16.01
N VAL A 24 -5.30 -1.69 -15.98
CA VAL A 24 -3.86 -1.42 -15.85
C VAL A 24 -3.43 -1.34 -14.38
N PHE A 25 -4.34 -0.93 -13.49
CA PHE A 25 -4.05 -0.76 -12.06
C PHE A 25 -3.67 -2.07 -11.37
N GLY A 26 -4.39 -3.15 -11.65
CA GLY A 26 -4.10 -4.47 -11.09
C GLY A 26 -2.67 -4.95 -11.40
N PRO A 27 -2.28 -5.05 -12.69
CA PRO A 27 -0.92 -5.42 -13.08
C PRO A 27 0.19 -4.53 -12.50
N VAL A 28 0.00 -3.21 -12.51
CA VAL A 28 0.99 -2.27 -11.95
C VAL A 28 1.14 -2.46 -10.43
N THR A 29 0.04 -2.67 -9.72
CA THR A 29 0.05 -2.92 -8.27
C THR A 29 0.70 -4.26 -7.94
N ALA A 30 0.42 -5.31 -8.72
CA ALA A 30 1.08 -6.60 -8.57
C ALA A 30 2.58 -6.50 -8.84
N LEU A 31 2.98 -5.77 -9.88
CA LEU A 31 4.38 -5.52 -10.20
C LEU A 31 5.09 -4.76 -9.06
N TRP A 32 4.44 -3.76 -8.47
CA TRP A 32 4.95 -3.04 -7.30
C TRP A 32 5.22 -3.98 -6.13
N PHE A 33 4.24 -4.80 -5.73
CA PHE A 33 4.42 -5.73 -4.62
C PHE A 33 5.50 -6.77 -4.92
N LEU A 34 5.52 -7.35 -6.11
CA LEU A 34 6.56 -8.31 -6.49
C LEU A 34 7.95 -7.67 -6.50
N ALA A 35 8.09 -6.44 -7.00
CA ALA A 35 9.37 -5.75 -7.03
C ALA A 35 9.93 -5.49 -5.62
N ILE A 36 9.11 -5.02 -4.68
CA ILE A 36 9.56 -4.81 -3.29
C ILE A 36 9.82 -6.15 -2.58
N GLY A 37 9.03 -7.18 -2.88
CA GLY A 37 9.21 -8.52 -2.30
C GLY A 37 10.51 -9.16 -2.77
N ILE A 38 10.85 -9.04 -4.07
CA ILE A 38 12.12 -9.52 -4.63
C ILE A 38 13.30 -8.73 -4.05
N ALA A 39 13.20 -7.40 -4.00
CA ALA A 39 14.26 -6.56 -3.42
C ALA A 39 14.54 -6.95 -1.96
N GLY A 40 13.48 -7.18 -1.17
CA GLY A 40 13.61 -7.66 0.20
C GLY A 40 14.21 -9.07 0.29
N LEU A 41 13.70 -10.01 -0.51
CA LEU A 41 14.19 -11.40 -0.54
C LEU A 41 15.70 -11.48 -0.81
N VAL A 42 16.20 -10.64 -1.71
CA VAL A 42 17.64 -10.57 -2.02
C VAL A 42 18.46 -10.20 -0.79
N HIS A 43 17.97 -9.37 0.13
CA HIS A 43 18.77 -8.90 1.29
C HIS A 43 18.60 -9.77 2.55
N ILE A 44 17.72 -10.78 2.54
CA ILE A 44 17.55 -11.69 3.69
C ILE A 44 18.84 -12.46 4.02
N HIS A 45 19.69 -12.71 3.02
CA HIS A 45 20.96 -13.42 3.24
C HIS A 45 22.04 -12.55 3.91
N ASP A 46 21.89 -11.22 3.90
CA ASP A 46 22.85 -10.29 4.51
C ASP A 46 22.94 -10.52 6.02
N ASP A 47 21.79 -10.74 6.67
CA ASP A 47 21.71 -11.15 8.07
C ASP A 47 20.48 -12.06 8.31
N PRO A 48 20.68 -13.39 8.33
CA PRO A 48 19.60 -14.36 8.57
C PRO A 48 18.98 -14.27 9.98
N SER A 49 19.63 -13.57 10.93
CA SER A 49 19.07 -13.39 12.28
C SER A 49 17.79 -12.57 12.26
N VAL A 50 17.51 -11.80 11.19
CA VAL A 50 16.25 -11.07 11.02
C VAL A 50 15.02 -11.99 11.10
N LEU A 51 15.16 -13.27 10.72
CA LEU A 51 14.06 -14.25 10.76
C LEU A 51 13.63 -14.58 12.21
N LEU A 52 14.49 -14.31 13.19
CA LEU A 52 14.14 -14.45 14.61
C LEU A 52 13.02 -13.48 15.01
N ALA A 53 12.80 -12.39 14.26
CA ALA A 53 11.71 -11.44 14.50
C ALA A 53 10.31 -12.06 14.34
N ILE A 54 10.19 -13.27 13.77
CA ILE A 54 8.94 -14.04 13.77
C ILE A 54 8.54 -14.44 15.21
N ASN A 55 9.51 -14.61 16.11
CA ASN A 55 9.23 -14.97 17.49
C ASN A 55 8.67 -13.76 18.24
N PRO A 56 7.41 -13.82 18.76
CA PRO A 56 6.78 -12.70 19.45
C PRO A 56 7.53 -12.26 20.72
N TYR A 57 8.41 -13.11 21.26
CA TYR A 57 9.29 -12.77 22.37
C TYR A 57 10.07 -11.46 22.11
N TYR A 58 10.63 -11.28 20.91
CA TYR A 58 11.42 -10.08 20.59
C TYR A 58 10.56 -8.81 20.57
N ALA A 59 9.31 -8.91 20.12
CA ALA A 59 8.37 -7.80 20.17
C ALA A 59 8.06 -7.40 21.62
N VAL A 60 7.83 -8.38 22.51
CA VAL A 60 7.56 -8.10 23.94
C VAL A 60 8.78 -7.48 24.62
N VAL A 61 9.98 -8.01 24.38
CA VAL A 61 11.23 -7.45 24.90
C VAL A 61 11.44 -6.02 24.40
N TYR A 62 11.26 -5.78 23.09
CA TYR A 62 11.37 -4.45 22.50
C TYR A 62 10.40 -3.44 23.13
N LEU A 63 9.14 -3.84 23.35
CA LEU A 63 8.13 -3.00 24.01
C LEU A 63 8.50 -2.68 25.46
N ALA A 64 9.12 -3.63 26.18
CA ALA A 64 9.51 -3.45 27.58
C ALA A 64 10.76 -2.58 27.74
N GLU A 65 11.75 -2.75 26.85
CA GLU A 65 13.07 -2.10 26.96
C GLU A 65 13.12 -0.74 26.27
N ALA A 66 12.60 -0.63 25.05
CA ALA A 66 12.78 0.55 24.19
C ALA A 66 11.63 1.56 24.30
N LYS A 67 11.19 1.93 25.50
CA LYS A 67 9.96 2.70 25.79
C LYS A 67 9.56 3.77 24.74
N THR A 68 10.44 4.71 24.42
CA THR A 68 10.15 5.78 23.46
C THR A 68 10.12 5.29 22.01
N GLY A 69 11.09 4.45 21.62
CA GLY A 69 11.13 3.88 20.27
C GLY A 69 9.97 2.93 20.01
N ALA A 70 9.66 2.07 20.97
CA ALA A 70 8.50 1.19 20.99
C ALA A 70 7.19 1.96 20.81
N PHE A 71 7.00 3.07 21.53
CA PHE A 71 5.81 3.91 21.37
C PHE A 71 5.66 4.44 19.94
N LEU A 72 6.74 4.96 19.35
CA LEU A 72 6.73 5.46 17.96
C LEU A 72 6.46 4.34 16.95
N THR A 73 7.12 3.20 17.10
CA THR A 73 6.96 2.03 16.23
C THR A 73 5.52 1.50 16.28
N VAL A 74 4.94 1.36 17.48
CA VAL A 74 3.54 0.93 17.62
C VAL A 74 2.60 1.95 16.99
N GLY A 75 2.86 3.25 17.15
CA GLY A 75 2.09 4.30 16.47
C GLY A 75 2.13 4.16 14.93
N ALA A 76 3.31 3.87 14.37
CA ALA A 76 3.46 3.63 12.94
C ALA A 76 2.72 2.35 12.47
N VAL A 77 2.76 1.27 13.26
CA VAL A 77 1.98 0.05 13.00
C VAL A 77 0.48 0.33 13.09
N PHE A 78 0.06 1.14 14.06
CA PHE A 78 -1.35 1.51 14.23
C PHE A 78 -1.87 2.32 13.05
N LEU A 79 -1.02 3.12 12.39
CA LEU A 79 -1.40 3.82 11.16
C LEU A 79 -1.83 2.84 10.04
N ALA A 80 -1.28 1.62 10.01
CA ALA A 80 -1.71 0.60 9.05
C ALA A 80 -3.17 0.14 9.24
N VAL A 81 -3.77 0.36 10.43
CA VAL A 81 -5.19 0.06 10.69
C VAL A 81 -6.10 0.89 9.77
N THR A 82 -5.72 2.12 9.43
CA THR A 82 -6.49 2.96 8.49
C THR A 82 -6.59 2.33 7.09
N GLY A 83 -5.55 1.60 6.66
CA GLY A 83 -5.58 0.83 5.41
C GLY A 83 -6.50 -0.39 5.49
N ALA A 84 -6.61 -1.03 6.66
CA ALA A 84 -7.53 -2.14 6.86
C ALA A 84 -9.01 -1.69 6.82
N GLU A 85 -9.32 -0.51 7.35
CA GLU A 85 -10.65 0.09 7.24
C GLU A 85 -11.01 0.40 5.78
N ALA A 86 -10.07 0.96 5.01
CA ALA A 86 -10.26 1.18 3.57
C ALA A 86 -10.54 -0.14 2.81
N LEU A 87 -9.78 -1.20 3.13
CA LEU A 87 -10.00 -2.53 2.56
C LEU A 87 -11.39 -3.10 2.91
N TYR A 88 -11.90 -2.79 4.10
CA TYR A 88 -13.23 -3.22 4.53
C TYR A 88 -14.35 -2.51 3.76
N VAL A 89 -14.18 -1.22 3.46
CA VAL A 89 -15.12 -0.47 2.61
C VAL A 89 -15.22 -1.09 1.21
N ASP A 90 -14.09 -1.56 0.68
CA ASP A 90 -14.00 -2.19 -0.65
C ASP A 90 -14.62 -3.60 -0.72
N LEU A 91 -14.91 -4.25 0.41
CA LEU A 91 -15.63 -5.53 0.44
C LEU A 91 -17.02 -5.42 -0.22
N GLY A 92 -17.66 -4.26 -0.13
CA GLY A 92 -18.96 -4.02 -0.75
C GLY A 92 -18.93 -4.05 -2.28
N HIS A 93 -17.76 -3.81 -2.90
CA HIS A 93 -17.60 -3.76 -4.35
C HIS A 93 -16.98 -5.03 -4.93
N PHE A 94 -15.91 -5.56 -4.31
CA PHE A 94 -15.16 -6.71 -4.83
C PHE A 94 -15.54 -8.05 -4.18
N GLY A 95 -16.17 -8.01 -3.00
CA GLY A 95 -16.47 -9.19 -2.19
C GLY A 95 -15.24 -9.74 -1.45
N ARG A 96 -15.51 -10.61 -0.45
CA ARG A 96 -14.49 -11.11 0.49
C ARG A 96 -13.43 -12.01 -0.15
N ARG A 97 -13.83 -12.94 -1.02
CA ARG A 97 -12.92 -13.99 -1.53
C ARG A 97 -11.76 -13.42 -2.36
N PRO A 98 -11.97 -12.51 -3.35
CA PRO A 98 -10.87 -11.94 -4.12
C PRO A 98 -9.87 -11.15 -3.25
N ILE A 99 -10.38 -10.38 -2.29
CA ILE A 99 -9.55 -9.58 -1.37
C ILE A 99 -8.65 -10.49 -0.52
N VAL A 100 -9.22 -11.53 0.10
CA VAL A 100 -8.46 -12.48 0.93
C VAL A 100 -7.40 -13.19 0.10
N LEU A 101 -7.73 -13.64 -1.12
CA LEU A 101 -6.77 -14.30 -1.99
C LEU A 101 -5.63 -13.36 -2.40
N ALA A 102 -5.93 -12.16 -2.89
CA ALA A 102 -4.89 -11.19 -3.25
C ALA A 102 -3.99 -10.81 -2.06
N TRP A 103 -4.59 -10.67 -0.87
CA TRP A 103 -3.86 -10.36 0.35
C TRP A 103 -2.87 -11.45 0.71
N PHE A 104 -3.34 -12.69 0.90
CA PHE A 104 -2.49 -13.78 1.39
C PHE A 104 -1.51 -14.33 0.34
N TRP A 105 -1.84 -14.27 -0.95
CA TRP A 105 -0.98 -14.80 -2.01
C TRP A 105 0.06 -13.81 -2.53
N ILE A 106 -0.21 -12.50 -2.49
CA ILE A 106 0.67 -11.49 -3.10
C ILE A 106 1.08 -10.44 -2.08
N VAL A 107 0.12 -9.68 -1.54
CA VAL A 107 0.41 -8.47 -0.76
C VAL A 107 1.17 -8.80 0.53
N PHE A 108 0.64 -9.70 1.34
CA PHE A 108 1.22 -10.11 2.62
C PHE A 108 2.64 -10.69 2.47
N PRO A 109 2.90 -11.72 1.63
CA PRO A 109 4.24 -12.27 1.50
C PRO A 109 5.24 -11.25 0.96
N CYS A 110 4.85 -10.40 0.00
CA CYS A 110 5.74 -9.38 -0.54
C CYS A 110 6.10 -8.31 0.51
N LEU A 111 5.12 -7.85 1.30
CA LEU A 111 5.36 -6.90 2.39
C LEU A 111 6.27 -7.51 3.46
N LEU A 112 6.00 -8.75 3.85
CA LEU A 112 6.82 -9.46 4.84
C LEU A 112 8.28 -9.58 4.38
N LEU A 113 8.50 -10.01 3.14
CA LEU A 113 9.83 -10.10 2.54
C LEU A 113 10.52 -8.73 2.47
N SER A 114 9.80 -7.67 2.09
CA SER A 114 10.33 -6.30 2.04
C SER A 114 10.79 -5.82 3.42
N TYR A 115 9.99 -6.03 4.47
CA TYR A 115 10.37 -5.64 5.83
C TYR A 115 11.54 -6.46 6.38
N PHE A 116 11.57 -7.77 6.15
CA PHE A 116 12.70 -8.60 6.57
C PHE A 116 13.98 -8.26 5.81
N GLY A 117 13.91 -8.02 4.50
CA GLY A 117 15.07 -7.60 3.72
C GLY A 117 15.64 -6.26 4.18
N GLN A 118 14.78 -5.26 4.45
CA GLN A 118 15.21 -3.99 5.03
C GLN A 118 15.85 -4.18 6.41
N GLY A 119 15.27 -5.03 7.25
CA GLY A 119 15.82 -5.35 8.56
C GLY A 119 17.21 -5.99 8.47
N ALA A 120 17.38 -7.00 7.61
CA ALA A 120 18.66 -7.67 7.38
C ALA A 120 19.72 -6.70 6.83
N PHE A 121 19.34 -5.87 5.85
CA PHE A 121 20.22 -4.84 5.29
C PHE A 121 20.73 -3.86 6.37
N VAL A 122 19.82 -3.38 7.23
CA VAL A 122 20.16 -2.46 8.33
C VAL A 122 21.09 -3.13 9.35
N LEU A 123 20.82 -4.39 9.71
CA LEU A 123 21.66 -5.14 10.66
C LEU A 123 23.07 -5.37 10.10
N ALA A 124 23.18 -5.76 8.82
CA ALA A 124 24.46 -6.04 8.17
C ALA A 124 25.33 -4.78 7.95
N HIS A 125 24.71 -3.62 7.71
CA HIS A 125 25.44 -2.37 7.41
C HIS A 125 25.70 -1.48 8.64
N GLY A 126 25.26 -1.88 9.84
CA GLY A 126 25.68 -1.27 11.12
C GLY A 126 25.36 0.22 11.29
N GLY A 127 24.47 0.79 10.48
CA GLY A 127 24.12 2.20 10.47
C GLY A 127 22.61 2.44 10.57
N VAL A 128 22.21 3.69 10.80
CA VAL A 128 20.82 4.16 10.62
C VAL A 128 20.73 4.74 9.21
N PRO A 129 20.39 3.94 8.19
CA PRO A 129 20.23 4.49 6.85
C PRO A 129 19.08 5.49 6.86
N ASP A 130 19.29 6.67 6.25
CA ASP A 130 18.24 7.69 6.09
C ASP A 130 17.02 7.12 5.36
N ASN A 131 17.26 6.26 4.37
CA ASN A 131 16.20 5.57 3.65
C ASN A 131 16.63 4.13 3.27
N PRO A 132 16.42 3.15 4.16
CA PRO A 132 16.83 1.76 3.91
C PRO A 132 16.19 1.18 2.65
N PHE A 133 14.95 1.59 2.34
CA PHE A 133 14.21 1.10 1.19
C PHE A 133 14.88 1.43 -0.15
N PHE A 134 15.40 2.64 -0.34
CA PHE A 134 16.08 2.99 -1.61
C PHE A 134 17.56 2.58 -1.62
N GLN A 135 18.20 2.51 -0.46
CA GLN A 135 19.62 2.15 -0.35
C GLN A 135 19.88 0.66 -0.55
N MET A 136 18.91 -0.20 -0.24
CA MET A 136 19.00 -1.63 -0.56
C MET A 136 18.86 -1.91 -2.07
N LEU A 137 18.50 -0.93 -2.90
CA LEU A 137 18.41 -1.16 -4.34
C LEU A 137 19.76 -0.89 -5.03
N PRO A 138 20.12 -1.68 -6.06
CA PRO A 138 21.26 -1.35 -6.91
C PRO A 138 20.98 -0.05 -7.68
N ASP A 139 22.01 0.73 -7.96
CA ASP A 139 21.90 2.09 -8.54
C ASP A 139 21.02 2.16 -9.80
N TRP A 140 21.09 1.13 -10.66
CA TRP A 140 20.30 1.07 -11.89
C TRP A 140 18.79 0.87 -11.65
N ALA A 141 18.42 0.22 -10.54
CA ALA A 141 17.03 -0.10 -10.21
C ALA A 141 16.32 1.04 -9.45
N LEU A 142 17.06 2.02 -8.94
CA LEU A 142 16.53 3.14 -8.18
C LEU A 142 15.54 3.97 -9.01
N ILE A 143 15.91 4.37 -10.23
CA ILE A 143 15.04 5.18 -11.10
C ILE A 143 13.75 4.41 -11.48
N PRO A 144 13.81 3.16 -11.96
CA PRO A 144 12.61 2.35 -12.20
C PRO A 144 11.72 2.19 -10.95
N MET A 145 12.33 1.94 -9.78
CA MET A 145 11.58 1.75 -8.54
C MET A 145 10.86 3.02 -8.10
N VAL A 146 11.48 4.20 -8.23
CA VAL A 146 10.83 5.49 -7.96
C VAL A 146 9.63 5.70 -8.89
N GLY A 147 9.77 5.37 -10.17
CA GLY A 147 8.65 5.43 -11.14
C GLY A 147 7.50 4.50 -10.74
N LEU A 148 7.82 3.26 -10.35
CA LEU A 148 6.84 2.27 -9.93
C LEU A 148 6.16 2.66 -8.61
N ALA A 149 6.91 3.17 -7.63
CA ALA A 149 6.38 3.69 -6.36
C ALA A 149 5.42 4.86 -6.59
N THR A 150 5.78 5.75 -7.52
CA THR A 150 4.92 6.89 -7.90
C THR A 150 3.61 6.40 -8.53
N ALA A 151 3.69 5.43 -9.44
CA ALA A 151 2.51 4.84 -10.06
C ALA A 151 1.61 4.12 -9.02
N ALA A 152 2.20 3.34 -8.10
CA ALA A 152 1.47 2.68 -7.03
C ALA A 152 0.79 3.69 -6.08
N THR A 153 1.48 4.79 -5.74
CA THR A 153 0.93 5.87 -4.89
C THR A 153 -0.26 6.55 -5.55
N VAL A 154 -0.17 6.78 -6.87
CA VAL A 154 -1.27 7.30 -7.68
C VAL A 154 -2.49 6.38 -7.65
N ILE A 155 -2.27 5.08 -7.85
CA ILE A 155 -3.35 4.06 -7.85
C ILE A 155 -4.00 3.98 -6.46
N ALA A 156 -3.20 3.96 -5.40
CA ALA A 156 -3.70 3.93 -4.03
C ALA A 156 -4.59 5.15 -3.72
N SER A 157 -4.18 6.34 -4.17
CA SER A 157 -4.99 7.56 -4.02
C SER A 157 -6.34 7.47 -4.74
N GLN A 158 -6.41 6.78 -5.89
CA GLN A 158 -7.66 6.55 -6.62
C GLN A 158 -8.62 5.62 -5.89
N ALA A 159 -8.11 4.53 -5.31
CA ALA A 159 -8.93 3.62 -4.52
C ALA A 159 -9.63 4.37 -3.36
N VAL A 160 -8.90 5.26 -2.68
CA VAL A 160 -9.46 6.09 -1.59
C VAL A 160 -10.55 7.04 -2.08
N ILE A 161 -10.34 7.72 -3.22
CA ILE A 161 -11.35 8.62 -3.81
C ILE A 161 -12.62 7.85 -4.19
N SER A 162 -12.47 6.69 -4.83
CA SER A 162 -13.60 5.82 -5.20
C SER A 162 -14.34 5.29 -3.97
N GLY A 163 -13.61 4.94 -2.90
CA GLY A 163 -14.19 4.56 -1.62
C GLY A 163 -15.01 5.69 -0.98
N ALA A 164 -14.50 6.92 -1.02
CA ALA A 164 -15.21 8.09 -0.50
C ALA A 164 -16.53 8.37 -1.25
N PHE A 165 -16.55 8.25 -2.59
CA PHE A 165 -17.79 8.36 -3.37
C PHE A 165 -18.79 7.25 -3.02
N SER A 166 -18.30 6.02 -2.83
CA SER A 166 -19.13 4.88 -2.44
C SER A 166 -19.79 5.09 -1.06
N LEU A 167 -19.02 5.54 -0.08
CA LEU A 167 -19.52 5.87 1.27
C LEU A 167 -20.53 7.03 1.23
N THR A 168 -20.25 8.06 0.43
CA THR A 168 -21.17 9.20 0.26
C THR A 168 -22.52 8.73 -0.28
N ARG A 169 -22.52 7.86 -1.30
CA ARG A 169 -23.75 7.26 -1.83
C ARG A 169 -24.50 6.44 -0.79
N GLN A 170 -23.80 5.63 0.01
CA GLN A 170 -24.42 4.86 1.08
C GLN A 170 -25.05 5.78 2.15
N ALA A 171 -24.39 6.88 2.50
CA ALA A 171 -24.93 7.88 3.43
C ALA A 171 -26.19 8.57 2.89
N VAL A 172 -26.25 8.89 1.59
CA VAL A 172 -27.48 9.41 0.95
C VAL A 172 -28.62 8.39 1.00
N GLN A 173 -28.33 7.11 0.78
CA GLN A 173 -29.34 6.03 0.87
C GLN A 173 -29.88 5.83 2.30
N LEU A 174 -29.05 6.10 3.31
CA LEU A 174 -29.44 6.09 4.72
C LEU A 174 -30.12 7.39 5.18
N ASN A 175 -30.43 8.32 4.28
CA ASN A 175 -30.95 9.66 4.57
C ASN A 175 -30.07 10.48 5.54
N LEU A 176 -28.77 10.17 5.62
CA LEU A 176 -27.81 10.96 6.41
C LEU A 176 -27.32 12.21 5.65
N LEU A 177 -27.50 12.23 4.31
CA LEU A 177 -27.13 13.34 3.44
C LEU A 177 -28.27 13.69 2.47
N PRO A 178 -28.37 14.96 2.01
CA PRO A 178 -29.33 15.37 0.98
C PRO A 178 -29.08 14.62 -0.32
N ARG A 179 -30.10 14.56 -1.19
CA ARG A 179 -30.00 13.87 -2.48
C ARG A 179 -28.99 14.57 -3.38
N ILE A 180 -27.88 13.91 -3.64
CA ILE A 180 -26.82 14.35 -4.56
C ILE A 180 -27.05 13.65 -5.90
N GLU A 181 -26.82 14.36 -7.00
CA GLU A 181 -26.88 13.79 -8.35
C GLU A 181 -25.73 12.79 -8.53
N VAL A 182 -26.07 11.53 -8.81
CA VAL A 182 -25.08 10.46 -9.06
C VAL A 182 -24.90 10.35 -10.56
N GLN A 183 -23.78 10.86 -11.08
CA GLN A 183 -23.38 10.64 -12.45
C GLN A 183 -22.51 9.39 -12.53
N HIS A 184 -22.94 8.40 -13.31
CA HIS A 184 -22.21 7.16 -13.48
C HIS A 184 -21.17 7.31 -14.60
N THR A 185 -19.91 7.02 -14.30
CA THR A 185 -18.81 7.07 -15.29
C THR A 185 -18.76 5.84 -16.22
N SER A 186 -19.57 4.80 -15.98
CA SER A 186 -19.67 3.59 -16.81
C SER A 186 -21.13 3.11 -16.91
N GLU A 187 -21.60 2.82 -18.13
CA GLU A 187 -22.97 2.33 -18.39
C GLU A 187 -23.20 0.87 -17.97
N MET A 188 -22.13 0.10 -17.69
CA MET A 188 -22.21 -1.37 -17.63
C MET A 188 -21.90 -1.98 -16.24
N GLN A 189 -21.44 -1.19 -15.26
CA GLN A 189 -21.10 -1.70 -13.92
C GLN A 189 -21.64 -0.81 -12.80
N LEU A 190 -22.56 -1.37 -12.01
CA LEU A 190 -23.03 -0.80 -10.74
C LEU A 190 -21.85 -0.66 -9.77
N GLY A 191 -21.36 0.57 -9.56
CA GLY A 191 -20.35 0.87 -8.52
C GLY A 191 -19.22 1.80 -8.93
N GLN A 192 -19.05 2.10 -10.22
CA GLN A 192 -18.17 3.18 -10.66
C GLN A 192 -18.98 4.48 -10.72
N ILE A 193 -18.77 5.32 -9.71
CA ILE A 193 -19.27 6.70 -9.62
C ILE A 193 -18.10 7.59 -10.01
#